data_AF-A0A960DQC9-F1
#
_entry.id   AF-A0A960DQC9-F1
#
_cell.length_a   1.000
_cell.length_b   1.000
_cell.length_c   1.000
_cell.angle_alpha   90.00
_cell.angle_beta   90.00
_cell.angle_gamma   90.00
#
_symmetry.space_group_name_H-M   'P 1'
#
loop_
_entity.id
_entity.type
_entity.pdbx_description
1 polymer ?
#
loop_
_entity_poly.entity_id
_entity_poly.type
_entity_poly.pdbx_seq_one_letter_code
_entity_poly.pdbx_strand_id
1 'polypeptide(L)'
;NAVSSEVVDIEAKGGAKFEDIMHLVAGSRGQQAMKDGDPDGGIWSAGMVQGLINDIPTVKELIDRIISEAEEIITARLSGVVK
;
A
#
# COMPACT_ATOMS: atom_id res chain seq x y z
N ASN A 1 -1.45 -8.64 -6.58
CA ASN A 1 -0.71 -9.91 -6.52
C ASN A 1 -1.53 -10.98 -7.24
N ALA A 2 -1.11 -12.24 -7.27
CA ALA A 2 -1.84 -13.31 -7.95
C ALA A 2 -3.27 -13.46 -7.41
N VAL A 3 -3.45 -13.47 -6.08
CA VAL A 3 -4.76 -13.62 -5.43
C VAL A 3 -5.71 -12.47 -5.74
N SER A 4 -5.23 -11.23 -5.73
CA SER A 4 -6.08 -10.08 -6.07
C SER A 4 -6.52 -10.12 -7.54
N SER A 5 -5.68 -10.64 -8.44
CA SER A 5 -6.00 -10.78 -9.86
C SER A 5 -7.06 -11.86 -10.07
N GLU A 6 -6.94 -12.99 -9.38
CA GLU A 6 -7.94 -14.07 -9.40
C GLU A 6 -9.32 -13.60 -8.90
N VAL A 7 -9.37 -12.79 -7.84
CA VAL A 7 -10.62 -12.19 -7.35
C VAL A 7 -11.26 -11.32 -8.44
N VAL A 8 -10.47 -10.45 -9.09
CA VAL A 8 -10.95 -9.61 -10.20
C VAL A 8 -11.46 -10.47 -11.36
N ASP A 9 -10.77 -11.55 -11.70
CA ASP A 9 -11.19 -12.47 -12.78
C ASP A 9 -12.49 -13.21 -12.45
N ILE A 10 -12.73 -13.53 -11.17
CA ILE A 10 -14.00 -14.12 -10.71
C ILE A 10 -15.12 -13.09 -10.82
N GLU A 11 -14.92 -11.88 -10.31
CA GLU A 11 -15.91 -10.80 -10.38
C GLU A 11 -16.26 -10.41 -11.83
N ALA A 12 -15.26 -10.40 -12.72
CA ALA A 12 -15.41 -10.04 -14.13
C ALA A 12 -16.33 -10.99 -14.93
N LYS A 13 -16.54 -12.23 -14.44
CA LYS A 13 -17.46 -13.20 -15.08
C LYS A 13 -18.94 -12.84 -14.90
N GLY A 14 -19.25 -11.94 -13.95
CA GLY A 14 -20.61 -11.49 -13.64
C GLY A 14 -21.37 -12.45 -12.71
N GLY A 15 -22.16 -11.88 -11.80
CA GLY A 15 -22.98 -12.65 -10.85
C GLY A 15 -22.22 -13.30 -9.69
N ALA A 16 -20.94 -12.95 -9.50
CA ALA A 16 -20.14 -13.42 -8.37
C ALA A 16 -20.77 -13.00 -7.03
N LYS A 17 -20.75 -13.92 -6.07
CA LYS A 17 -21.17 -13.71 -4.69
C LYS A 17 -19.95 -13.71 -3.77
N PHE A 18 -20.14 -13.23 -2.55
CA PHE A 18 -19.06 -13.21 -1.57
C PHE A 18 -18.51 -14.61 -1.29
N GLU A 19 -19.37 -15.63 -1.26
CA GLU A 19 -18.99 -17.02 -1.04
C GLU A 19 -17.98 -17.52 -2.09
N ASP A 20 -18.02 -16.99 -3.31
CA ASP A 20 -17.14 -17.38 -4.41
C ASP A 20 -15.69 -16.89 -4.19
N ILE A 21 -15.49 -15.82 -3.42
CA ILE A 21 -14.17 -15.21 -3.17
C ILE A 21 -13.74 -15.27 -1.71
N MET A 22 -14.62 -15.67 -0.78
CA MET A 22 -14.39 -15.65 0.68
C MET A 22 -13.07 -16.34 1.07
N HIS A 23 -12.75 -17.46 0.43
CA HIS A 23 -11.51 -18.23 0.67
C HIS A 23 -10.24 -17.54 0.14
N LEU A 24 -10.37 -16.63 -0.84
CA LEU A 24 -9.28 -15.81 -1.37
C LEU A 24 -9.04 -14.56 -0.52
N VAL A 25 -10.12 -13.90 -0.08
CA VAL A 25 -10.08 -12.63 0.67
C VAL A 25 -10.00 -12.82 2.19
N ALA A 26 -9.83 -14.06 2.68
CA ALA A 26 -9.77 -14.35 4.10
C ALA A 26 -8.62 -13.60 4.79
N GLY A 27 -8.94 -12.78 5.78
CA GLY A 27 -7.94 -11.97 6.50
C GLY A 27 -6.84 -12.80 7.18
N SER A 28 -7.16 -14.03 7.63
CA SER A 28 -6.18 -14.97 8.18
C SER A 28 -5.11 -15.38 7.15
N ARG A 29 -5.52 -15.57 5.90
CA ARG A 29 -4.61 -15.89 4.78
C ARG A 29 -3.69 -14.71 4.48
N GLY A 30 -4.23 -13.50 4.39
CA GLY A 30 -3.44 -12.27 4.25
C GLY A 30 -2.45 -12.04 5.39
N GLN A 31 -2.88 -12.30 6.63
CA GLN A 31 -2.02 -12.20 7.80
C GLN A 31 -0.86 -13.20 7.75
N GLN A 32 -1.11 -14.44 7.33
CA GLN A 32 -0.08 -15.47 7.22
C GLN A 32 0.92 -15.12 6.12
N ALA A 33 0.44 -14.68 4.95
CA ALA A 33 1.26 -14.22 3.84
C ALA A 33 2.25 -13.11 4.25
N MET A 34 1.78 -12.10 5.01
CA MET A 34 2.64 -11.03 5.54
C MET A 34 3.68 -11.54 6.55
N LYS A 35 3.34 -12.54 7.37
CA LYS A 35 4.28 -13.13 8.33
C LYS A 35 5.37 -13.95 7.64
N ASP A 36 4.99 -14.68 6.59
CA ASP A 36 5.89 -15.59 5.87
C ASP A 36 6.70 -14.87 4.77
N GLY A 37 6.37 -13.61 4.46
CA GLY A 37 6.98 -12.87 3.38
C GLY A 37 6.58 -13.38 1.98
N ASP A 38 5.41 -14.02 1.88
CA ASP A 38 4.86 -14.52 0.62
C ASP A 38 3.91 -13.46 0.01
N PRO A 39 4.35 -12.69 -1.00
CA PRO A 39 3.53 -11.62 -1.57
C PRO A 39 2.29 -12.14 -2.31
N ASP A 40 2.28 -13.41 -2.74
CA ASP A 40 1.17 -14.06 -3.47
C ASP A 40 0.36 -15.01 -2.57
N GLY A 41 0.69 -15.10 -1.28
CA GLY A 41 0.06 -16.01 -0.33
C GLY A 41 -1.37 -15.63 0.06
N GLY A 42 -1.79 -14.38 -0.13
CA GLY A 42 -3.11 -13.87 0.28
C GLY A 42 -3.31 -12.39 -0.06
N ILE A 43 -4.48 -11.84 0.23
CA ILE A 43 -4.72 -10.41 0.06
C ILE A 43 -4.16 -9.62 1.25
N TRP A 44 -3.40 -8.58 0.94
CA TRP A 44 -2.86 -7.61 1.90
C TRP A 44 -3.02 -6.19 1.34
N SER A 45 -3.06 -5.21 2.24
CA SER A 45 -3.39 -3.82 1.87
C SER A 45 -2.14 -3.05 1.47
N ALA A 46 -2.19 -2.43 0.29
CA ALA A 46 -1.18 -1.48 -0.18
C ALA A 46 -1.85 -0.32 -0.92
N GLY A 47 -1.44 0.91 -0.62
CA GLY A 47 -1.89 2.09 -1.36
C GLY A 47 -0.98 2.40 -2.54
N MET A 48 -1.50 3.10 -3.55
CA MET A 48 -0.70 3.57 -4.70
C MET A 48 0.51 4.43 -4.30
N VAL A 49 0.46 5.05 -3.10
CA VAL A 49 1.57 5.81 -2.49
C VAL A 49 2.86 5.01 -2.38
N GLN A 50 2.80 3.66 -2.37
CA GLN A 50 3.99 2.82 -2.37
C GLN A 50 4.97 3.14 -3.51
N GLY A 51 4.49 3.65 -4.65
CA GLY A 51 5.34 4.07 -5.76
C GLY A 51 6.25 5.27 -5.45
N LEU A 52 6.00 5.97 -4.34
CA LEU A 52 6.82 7.06 -3.82
C LEU A 52 7.78 6.61 -2.69
N ILE A 53 7.64 5.37 -2.20
CA ILE A 53 8.42 4.82 -1.09
C ILE A 53 9.56 3.97 -1.66
N ASN A 54 10.80 4.41 -1.45
CA ASN A 54 11.99 3.78 -2.03
C ASN A 54 13.07 3.43 -0.98
N ASP A 55 12.74 3.56 0.30
CA ASP A 55 13.64 3.32 1.42
C ASP A 55 12.91 2.74 2.65
N ILE A 56 13.68 2.34 3.67
CA ILE A 56 13.17 1.71 4.90
C ILE A 56 13.82 2.40 6.11
N PRO A 57 13.45 3.66 6.43
CA PRO A 57 13.97 4.38 7.59
C PRO A 57 13.37 3.86 8.90
N THR A 58 13.97 4.22 10.03
CA THR A 58 13.26 4.13 11.32
C THR A 58 12.06 5.10 11.34
N VAL A 59 11.09 4.83 12.21
CA VAL A 59 9.93 5.74 12.39
C VAL A 59 10.38 7.15 12.75
N LYS A 60 11.44 7.29 13.55
CA LYS A 60 11.97 8.60 13.94
C LYS A 60 12.51 9.35 12.73
N GLU A 61 13.41 8.73 11.96
CA GLU A 61 14.01 9.35 10.77
C GLU A 61 12.96 9.73 9.73
N LEU A 62 11.95 8.88 9.52
CA LEU A 62 10.85 9.16 8.61
C LEU A 62 10.09 10.43 9.01
N ILE A 63 9.70 10.53 10.27
CA ILE A 63 8.92 11.67 10.77
C ILE A 63 9.76 12.95 10.79
N ASP A 64 11.01 12.88 11.25
CA ASP A 64 11.92 14.02 11.25
C ASP A 64 12.09 14.56 9.81
N ARG A 65 12.30 13.65 8.84
CA ARG A 65 12.46 14.01 7.42
C ARG A 65 11.21 14.67 6.85
N ILE A 66 10.01 14.11 7.11
CA ILE A 66 8.75 14.68 6.63
C ILE A 66 8.59 16.13 7.13
N ILE A 67 8.89 16.38 8.40
CA ILE A 67 8.78 17.72 9.00
C ILE A 67 9.82 18.67 8.37
N SER A 68 11.09 18.25 8.29
CA SER A 68 12.14 19.11 7.74
C SER A 68 11.92 19.44 6.26
N GLU A 69 11.48 18.47 5.45
CA GLU A 69 11.16 18.69 4.04
C GLU A 69 9.96 19.65 3.89
N ALA A 70 8.95 19.54 4.75
CA ALA A 70 7.82 20.47 4.75
C ALA A 70 8.25 21.91 5.11
N GLU A 71 9.11 22.08 6.10
CA GLU A 71 9.69 23.39 6.47
C GLU A 71 10.51 23.99 5.33
N GLU A 72 11.33 23.18 4.65
CA GLU A 72 12.12 23.61 3.49
C GLU A 72 11.21 24.03 2.32
N ILE A 73 10.13 23.29 2.06
CA ILE A 73 9.14 23.65 1.04
C ILE A 73 8.54 25.03 1.35
N ILE A 74 8.15 25.29 2.59
CA ILE A 74 7.54 26.55 3.00
C ILE A 74 8.54 27.71 2.91
N THR A 75 9.72 27.53 3.49
CA THR A 75 10.68 28.63 3.71
C THR A 75 11.58 28.91 2.53
N ALA A 76 11.90 27.91 1.70
CA ALA A 76 12.76 28.06 0.53
C ALA A 76 11.94 28.04 -0.77
N ARG A 77 11.26 26.93 -1.06
CA ARG A 77 10.61 26.73 -2.37
C ARG A 77 9.46 27.70 -2.61
N LEU A 78 8.52 27.80 -1.67
CA LEU A 78 7.35 28.67 -1.81
C LEU A 78 7.72 30.14 -1.66
N SER A 79 8.63 30.48 -0.74
CA SER A 79 9.13 31.86 -0.59
C SER A 79 9.75 32.39 -1.88
N GLY A 80 10.49 31.57 -2.63
CA GLY A 80 11.08 31.93 -3.91
C GLY A 80 10.08 32.16 -5.06
N VAL A 81 8.82 31.75 -4.90
CA VAL A 81 7.75 31.92 -5.89
C VAL A 81 6.90 33.17 -5.63
N VAL A 82 6.90 33.67 -4.38
CA VAL A 82 6.04 34.79 -3.94
C VAL A 82 6.79 36.15 -3.97
N LYS A 83 8.07 36.17 -4.35
CA LYS A 83 8.85 37.39 -4.59
C LYS A 83 8.86 37.76 -6.07
#